data_AF-A0A0C9MK61-F1
#
_entry.id   AF-A0A0C9MK61-F1
#
_cell.length_a   1.000
_cell.length_b   1.000
_cell.length_c   1.000
_cell.angle_alpha   90.00
_cell.angle_beta   90.00
_cell.angle_gamma   90.00
#
_symmetry.space_group_name_H-M   'P 1'
#
loop_
_entity.id
_entity.type
_entity.pdbx_description
1 polymer ?
#
loop_
_entity_poly.entity_id
_entity_poly.type
_entity_poly.pdbx_seq_one_letter_code
_entity_poly.pdbx_strand_id
1 'polypeptide(L)'
;MHQKLKSDPLLDFDPLEDQNLLDPAFASLDSVSRTQKLHDLQNIRVLRALTFVRLSVVRVSVAKSMLLQNYITQAQFDAILADTLAARAAQKTPVLTASAADRKEKKRIRVDFLFNLKYLDPVSAMTVASAPRPDLPAISDNAHANESLNDTMQDC
;
A
#
# COMPACT_ATOMS: atom_id res chain seq x y z
N MET A 1 -25.85 28.98 -6.52
CA MET A 1 -26.82 28.31 -7.43
C MET A 1 -26.04 27.35 -8.33
N HIS A 2 -25.89 26.09 -7.96
CA HIS A 2 -25.22 25.11 -8.82
C HIS A 2 -26.21 24.68 -9.90
N GLN A 3 -26.06 25.19 -11.12
CA GLN A 3 -26.79 24.65 -12.27
C GLN A 3 -26.33 23.20 -12.46
N LYS A 4 -27.19 22.25 -12.11
CA LYS A 4 -27.03 20.86 -12.54
C LYS A 4 -27.18 20.86 -14.06
N LEU A 5 -26.06 20.89 -14.77
CA LEU A 5 -26.03 20.58 -16.19
C LEU A 5 -26.61 19.18 -16.34
N LYS A 6 -27.79 19.09 -16.96
CA LYS A 6 -28.34 17.81 -17.42
C LYS A 6 -27.52 17.42 -18.64
N SER A 7 -26.50 16.61 -18.42
CA SER A 7 -25.77 15.95 -19.51
C SER A 7 -26.48 14.65 -19.81
N ASP A 8 -27.18 14.58 -20.93
CA ASP A 8 -27.66 13.31 -21.45
C ASP A 8 -26.46 12.47 -21.91
N PRO A 9 -26.49 11.14 -21.70
CA PRO A 9 -25.41 10.27 -22.16
C PRO A 9 -25.32 10.37 -23.68
N LEU A 10 -24.12 10.62 -24.18
CA LEU A 10 -23.84 10.71 -25.60
C LEU A 10 -23.80 9.28 -26.17
N LEU A 11 -24.97 8.77 -26.56
CA LEU A 11 -25.16 7.38 -26.99
C LEU A 11 -24.71 7.13 -28.43
N ASP A 12 -24.77 8.15 -29.28
CA ASP A 12 -24.58 8.01 -30.74
C ASP A 12 -23.21 8.55 -31.23
N PHE A 13 -22.28 8.83 -30.32
CA PHE A 13 -20.97 9.34 -30.72
C PHE A 13 -20.09 8.20 -31.20
N ASP A 14 -19.92 8.13 -32.52
CA ASP A 14 -18.90 7.32 -33.15
C ASP A 14 -17.59 8.13 -33.28
N PRO A 15 -16.52 7.77 -32.54
CA PRO A 15 -15.23 8.43 -32.63
C PRO A 15 -14.49 8.21 -33.96
N LEU A 16 -15.01 7.35 -34.85
CA LEU A 16 -14.44 7.11 -36.18
C LEU A 16 -15.04 8.03 -37.27
N GLU A 17 -16.15 8.71 -36.99
CA GLU A 17 -16.80 9.60 -37.94
C GLU A 17 -16.05 10.93 -38.08
N ASP A 18 -15.77 11.31 -39.33
CA ASP A 18 -15.03 12.52 -39.68
C ASP A 18 -15.68 13.80 -39.14
N GLN A 19 -17.02 13.83 -39.06
CA GLN A 19 -17.79 14.99 -38.60
C GLN A 19 -17.63 15.26 -37.10
N ASN A 20 -17.24 14.23 -36.34
CA ASN A 20 -17.10 14.29 -34.88
C ASN A 20 -15.68 14.67 -34.43
N LEU A 21 -14.73 14.73 -35.38
CA LEU A 21 -13.32 15.02 -35.14
C LEU A 21 -13.05 16.52 -35.26
N LEU A 22 -12.99 17.20 -34.10
CA LEU A 22 -12.63 18.62 -34.03
C LEU A 22 -11.14 18.90 -34.28
N ASP A 23 -10.29 17.87 -34.18
CA ASP A 23 -8.85 18.00 -34.39
C ASP A 23 -8.48 17.76 -35.86
N PRO A 24 -8.00 18.79 -36.59
CA PRO A 24 -7.62 18.67 -37.99
C PRO A 24 -6.53 17.62 -38.23
N ALA A 25 -5.66 17.35 -37.24
CA ALA A 25 -4.64 16.31 -37.35
C ALA A 25 -5.22 14.89 -37.34
N PHE A 26 -6.39 14.68 -36.72
CA PHE A 26 -7.11 13.40 -36.72
C PHE A 26 -8.04 13.27 -37.92
N ALA A 27 -8.68 14.38 -38.34
CA ALA A 27 -9.55 14.40 -39.50
C ALA A 27 -8.81 14.06 -40.80
N SER A 28 -7.52 14.42 -40.92
CA SER A 28 -6.70 14.12 -42.09
C SER A 28 -6.21 12.67 -42.20
N LEU A 29 -6.37 11.85 -41.15
CA LEU A 29 -5.92 10.46 -41.14
C LEU A 29 -6.92 9.56 -41.87
N ASP A 30 -6.43 8.47 -42.45
CA ASP A 30 -7.26 7.39 -42.96
C ASP A 30 -7.91 6.60 -41.80
N SER A 31 -8.99 5.88 -42.09
CA SER A 31 -9.76 5.12 -41.10
C SER A 31 -8.92 4.10 -40.31
N VAL A 32 -7.93 3.47 -40.96
CA VAL A 32 -7.05 2.48 -40.33
C VAL A 32 -6.13 3.18 -39.32
N SER A 33 -5.49 4.27 -39.73
CA SER A 33 -4.67 5.09 -38.83
C SER A 33 -5.47 5.68 -37.68
N ARG A 34 -6.72 6.08 -37.90
CA ARG A 34 -7.62 6.54 -36.82
C ARG A 34 -7.93 5.45 -35.83
N THR A 35 -8.25 4.25 -36.31
CA THR A 35 -8.51 3.08 -35.47
C THR A 35 -7.28 2.73 -34.62
N GLN A 36 -6.10 2.74 -35.23
CA GLN A 36 -4.84 2.51 -34.52
C GLN A 36 -4.61 3.57 -33.44
N LYS A 37 -4.84 4.85 -33.77
CA LYS A 37 -4.66 5.95 -32.82
C LYS A 37 -5.63 5.88 -31.64
N LEU A 38 -6.86 5.44 -31.90
CA LEU A 38 -7.88 5.20 -30.88
C LEU A 38 -7.45 4.08 -29.93
N HIS A 39 -6.91 2.99 -30.48
CA HIS A 39 -6.33 1.90 -29.71
C HIS A 39 -5.16 2.37 -28.83
N ASP A 40 -4.24 3.18 -29.38
CA ASP A 40 -3.12 3.74 -28.63
C ASP A 40 -3.60 4.62 -27.46
N LEU A 41 -4.60 5.48 -27.70
CA LEU A 41 -5.18 6.33 -26.65
C LEU A 41 -5.85 5.49 -25.55
N GLN A 42 -6.56 4.44 -25.94
CA GLN A 42 -7.18 3.50 -25.01
C GLN A 42 -6.11 2.78 -24.19
N ASN A 43 -5.03 2.32 -24.82
CA ASN A 43 -3.90 1.68 -24.15
C ASN A 43 -3.29 2.62 -23.10
N ILE A 44 -2.98 3.87 -23.47
CA ILE A 44 -2.44 4.88 -22.54
C ILE A 44 -3.38 5.12 -21.35
N ARG A 45 -4.69 5.21 -21.59
CA ARG A 45 -5.68 5.37 -20.52
C ARG A 45 -5.70 4.16 -19.58
N VAL A 46 -5.65 2.95 -20.12
CA VAL A 46 -5.62 1.70 -19.34
C VAL A 46 -4.35 1.61 -18.51
N LEU A 47 -3.18 1.90 -19.08
CA LEU A 47 -1.91 1.91 -18.33
C LEU A 47 -1.93 2.93 -17.19
N ARG A 48 -2.47 4.13 -17.43
CA ARG A 48 -2.65 5.13 -16.37
C ARG A 48 -3.67 4.68 -15.31
N ALA A 49 -4.73 3.97 -15.69
CA ALA A 49 -5.67 3.43 -14.71
C ALA A 49 -5.01 2.36 -13.83
N LEU A 50 -4.14 1.51 -14.41
CA LEU A 50 -3.42 0.46 -13.69
C LEU A 50 -2.48 1.02 -12.61
N THR A 51 -1.95 2.25 -12.77
CA THR A 51 -1.14 2.88 -11.70
C THR A 51 -1.96 3.19 -10.44
N PHE A 52 -3.27 3.37 -10.54
CA PHE A 52 -4.14 3.58 -9.37
C PHE A 52 -4.61 2.27 -8.72
N VAL A 53 -4.47 1.13 -9.40
CA VAL A 53 -4.84 -0.17 -8.85
C VAL A 53 -3.84 -0.59 -7.76
N ARG A 54 -4.37 -1.09 -6.64
CA ARG A 54 -3.59 -1.56 -5.49
C ARG A 54 -2.54 -2.60 -5.94
N LEU A 55 -1.29 -2.34 -5.57
CA LEU A 55 -0.12 -3.19 -5.86
C LEU A 55 -0.24 -4.62 -5.29
N SER A 56 -0.95 -4.78 -4.17
CA SER A 56 -0.79 -5.97 -3.32
C SER A 56 -1.17 -7.26 -4.01
N VAL A 57 -2.18 -7.30 -4.90
CA VAL A 57 -2.56 -8.47 -5.73
C VAL A 57 -3.34 -8.05 -6.97
N VAL A 58 -4.15 -7.00 -6.87
CA VAL A 58 -5.18 -6.65 -7.86
C VAL A 58 -4.56 -6.16 -9.17
N ARG A 59 -3.47 -5.39 -9.14
CA ARG A 59 -2.86 -4.79 -10.33
C ARG A 59 -2.47 -5.83 -11.40
N VAL A 60 -1.82 -6.93 -11.01
CA VAL A 60 -1.39 -7.98 -11.96
C VAL A 60 -2.58 -8.74 -12.53
N SER A 61 -3.61 -9.00 -11.71
CA SER A 61 -4.82 -9.70 -12.17
C SER A 61 -5.62 -8.84 -13.16
N VAL A 62 -5.77 -7.54 -12.87
CA VAL A 62 -6.42 -6.59 -13.79
C VAL A 62 -5.59 -6.46 -15.06
N ALA A 63 -4.26 -6.30 -14.96
CA ALA A 63 -3.39 -6.23 -16.13
C ALA A 63 -3.51 -7.49 -17.02
N LYS A 64 -3.60 -8.68 -16.42
CA LYS A 64 -3.83 -9.93 -17.17
C LYS A 64 -5.18 -9.91 -17.91
N SER A 65 -6.24 -9.39 -17.28
CA SER A 65 -7.54 -9.22 -17.95
C SER A 65 -7.48 -8.22 -19.11
N MET A 66 -6.72 -7.14 -18.96
CA MET A 66 -6.52 -6.13 -20.01
C MET A 66 -5.71 -6.69 -21.20
N LEU A 67 -4.74 -7.57 -20.94
CA LEU A 67 -3.99 -8.28 -21.97
C LEU A 67 -4.90 -9.21 -22.78
N LEU A 68 -5.78 -9.97 -22.11
CA LEU A 68 -6.74 -10.86 -22.79
C LEU A 68 -7.74 -10.10 -23.67
N GLN A 69 -8.05 -8.85 -23.32
CA GLN A 69 -8.90 -7.97 -24.10
C GLN A 69 -8.15 -7.19 -25.19
N ASN A 70 -6.85 -7.46 -25.39
CA ASN A 70 -5.97 -6.77 -26.34
C ASN A 70 -5.85 -5.25 -26.10
N TYR A 71 -6.07 -4.77 -24.86
CA TYR A 71 -5.87 -3.35 -24.54
C TYR A 71 -4.40 -3.00 -24.30
N ILE A 72 -3.59 -3.99 -23.90
CA ILE A 72 -2.16 -3.84 -23.65
C ILE A 72 -1.39 -4.96 -24.35
N THR A 73 -0.12 -4.72 -24.65
CA THR A 73 0.77 -5.73 -25.26
C THR A 73 1.43 -6.61 -24.21
N GLN A 74 1.97 -7.76 -24.64
CA GLN A 74 2.70 -8.67 -23.76
C GLN A 74 3.88 -7.96 -23.07
N ALA A 75 4.66 -7.16 -23.82
CA ALA A 75 5.78 -6.42 -23.28
C ALA A 75 5.37 -5.42 -22.19
N GLN A 76 4.21 -4.77 -22.34
CA GLN A 76 3.66 -3.86 -21.33
C GLN A 76 3.21 -4.63 -20.07
N PHE A 77 2.61 -5.80 -20.25
CA PHE A 77 2.24 -6.68 -19.12
C PHE A 77 3.48 -7.13 -18.35
N ASP A 78 4.54 -7.56 -19.04
CA ASP A 78 5.78 -8.02 -18.41
C ASP A 78 6.46 -6.89 -17.62
N ALA A 79 6.44 -5.66 -18.14
CA ALA A 79 6.92 -4.48 -17.43
C ALA A 79 6.13 -4.21 -16.13
N ILE A 80 4.79 -4.33 -16.17
CA ILE A 80 3.94 -4.17 -14.98
C ILE A 80 4.20 -5.27 -13.96
N LEU A 81 4.43 -6.50 -14.41
CA LEU A 81 4.77 -7.63 -13.55
C LEU A 81 6.12 -7.40 -12.85
N ALA A 82 7.14 -6.99 -13.61
CA ALA A 82 8.46 -6.67 -13.08
C ALA A 82 8.41 -5.53 -12.06
N ASP A 83 7.71 -4.44 -12.37
CA ASP A 83 7.50 -3.30 -11.45
C ASP A 83 6.79 -3.73 -10.16
N THR A 84 5.73 -4.54 -10.28
CA THR A 84 5.00 -5.04 -9.10
C THR A 84 5.87 -5.94 -8.22
N LEU A 85 6.72 -6.79 -8.83
CA LEU A 85 7.68 -7.62 -8.10
C LEU A 85 8.77 -6.79 -7.43
N ALA A 86 9.32 -5.80 -8.12
CA ALA A 86 10.31 -4.87 -7.59
C ALA A 86 9.74 -4.07 -6.40
N ALA A 87 8.53 -3.54 -6.53
CA ALA A 87 7.86 -2.82 -5.45
C ALA A 87 7.55 -3.70 -4.23
N ARG A 88 7.16 -4.97 -4.44
CA ARG A 88 7.03 -5.95 -3.33
C ARG A 88 8.37 -6.28 -2.68
N ALA A 89 9.45 -6.34 -3.46
CA ALA A 89 10.80 -6.54 -2.92
C ALA A 89 11.27 -5.31 -2.13
N ALA A 90 10.95 -4.10 -2.57
CA ALA A 90 11.24 -2.86 -1.85
C ALA A 90 10.45 -2.74 -0.54
N GLN A 91 9.19 -3.20 -0.51
CA GLN A 91 8.41 -3.31 0.74
C GLN A 91 8.98 -4.35 1.72
N LYS A 92 9.87 -5.25 1.27
CA LYS A 92 10.69 -6.11 2.13
C LYS A 92 12.00 -5.37 2.49
N THR A 93 11.93 -4.32 3.28
CA THR A 93 13.09 -3.85 4.08
C THR A 93 12.75 -3.93 5.56
N PRO A 94 13.75 -4.31 6.38
CA PRO A 94 13.75 -5.54 7.13
C PRO A 94 12.90 -5.42 8.39
N VAL A 95 12.09 -6.45 8.66
CA VAL A 95 11.86 -6.81 10.07
C VAL A 95 13.27 -7.05 10.62
N LEU A 96 13.73 -6.13 11.47
CA LEU A 96 14.94 -6.24 12.28
C LEU A 96 15.18 -7.72 12.53
N THR A 97 16.34 -8.19 12.10
CA THR A 97 16.79 -9.58 12.21
C THR A 97 16.77 -9.99 13.68
N ALA A 98 15.59 -10.32 14.19
CA ALA A 98 15.42 -11.06 15.42
C ALA A 98 16.20 -12.33 15.17
N SER A 99 17.26 -12.50 15.96
CA SER A 99 18.17 -13.64 15.88
C SER A 99 17.34 -14.92 15.82
N ALA A 100 17.87 -15.98 15.21
CA ALA A 100 17.21 -17.29 15.25
C ALA A 100 16.83 -17.69 16.70
N ALA A 101 17.63 -17.23 17.68
CA ALA A 101 17.34 -17.32 19.11
C ALA A 101 16.06 -16.56 19.51
N ASP A 102 15.92 -15.28 19.15
CA ASP A 102 14.75 -14.46 19.47
C ASP A 102 13.46 -15.02 18.88
N ARG A 103 13.54 -15.60 17.68
CA ARG A 103 12.37 -16.24 17.03
C ARG A 103 11.97 -17.52 17.74
N LYS A 104 12.96 -18.32 18.20
CA LYS A 104 12.72 -19.55 18.96
C LYS A 104 12.14 -19.22 20.33
N GLU A 105 12.64 -18.18 20.98
CA GLU A 105 12.20 -17.70 22.28
C GLU A 105 10.75 -17.18 22.22
N LYS A 106 10.44 -16.30 21.25
CA LYS A 106 9.06 -15.80 21.06
C LYS A 106 8.07 -16.93 20.76
N LYS A 107 8.50 -17.96 20.02
CA LYS A 107 7.66 -19.15 19.78
C LYS A 107 7.46 -19.93 21.07
N ARG A 108 8.50 -20.15 21.89
CA ARG A 108 8.39 -20.83 23.19
C ARG A 108 7.42 -20.11 24.10
N ILE A 109 7.61 -18.81 24.30
CA ILE A 109 6.72 -17.96 25.12
C ILE A 109 5.27 -18.04 24.65
N ARG A 110 5.03 -17.98 23.33
CA ARG A 110 3.68 -18.07 22.78
C ARG A 110 3.02 -19.44 23.03
N VAL A 111 3.79 -20.53 22.90
CA VAL A 111 3.30 -21.88 23.14
C VAL A 111 2.99 -22.08 24.62
N ASP A 112 3.89 -21.64 25.51
CA ASP A 112 3.69 -21.71 26.95
C ASP A 112 2.46 -20.91 27.39
N PHE A 113 2.27 -19.71 26.84
CA PHE A 113 1.08 -18.88 27.11
C PHE A 113 -0.22 -19.58 26.68
N LEU A 114 -0.24 -20.19 25.49
CA LEU A 114 -1.43 -20.89 24.99
C LEU A 114 -1.71 -22.18 25.77
N PHE A 115 -0.67 -22.91 26.16
CA PHE A 115 -0.79 -24.06 27.04
C PHE A 115 -1.38 -23.62 28.38
N ASN A 116 -0.85 -22.55 28.95
CA ASN A 116 -1.32 -22.00 30.20
C ASN A 116 -2.79 -21.56 30.12
N LEU A 117 -3.20 -20.92 29.03
CA LEU A 117 -4.60 -20.52 28.83
C LEU A 117 -5.57 -21.71 28.79
N LYS A 118 -5.10 -22.85 28.27
CA LYS A 118 -5.95 -24.02 28.02
C LYS A 118 -6.01 -24.98 29.22
N TYR A 119 -4.97 -25.00 30.03
CA TYR A 119 -4.79 -26.03 31.06
C TYR A 119 -4.60 -25.48 32.49
N LEU A 120 -4.44 -24.17 32.69
CA LEU A 120 -4.47 -23.57 34.04
C LEU A 120 -5.89 -23.21 34.44
N ASP A 121 -6.24 -23.57 35.67
CA ASP A 121 -7.41 -23.06 36.39
C ASP A 121 -7.35 -21.52 36.46
N PRO A 122 -8.46 -20.78 36.25
CA PRO A 122 -8.53 -19.32 36.26
C PRO A 122 -7.75 -18.61 37.38
N VAL A 123 -7.70 -19.19 38.59
CA VAL A 123 -6.92 -18.63 39.71
C VAL A 123 -5.42 -18.63 39.43
N SER A 124 -4.92 -19.69 38.81
CA SER A 124 -3.50 -19.83 38.46
C SER A 124 -3.13 -19.01 37.22
N ALA A 125 -4.07 -18.83 36.29
CA ALA A 125 -3.89 -17.95 35.13
C ALA A 125 -3.70 -16.48 35.53
N MET A 126 -4.42 -15.99 36.56
CA MET A 126 -4.23 -14.65 37.11
C MET A 126 -2.83 -14.44 37.70
N THR A 127 -2.28 -15.44 38.40
CA THR A 127 -0.95 -15.37 38.99
C THR A 127 0.15 -15.28 37.93
N VAL A 128 0.00 -16.02 36.82
CA VAL A 128 0.94 -15.97 35.69
C VAL A 128 0.82 -14.64 34.91
N ALA A 129 -0.40 -14.12 34.73
CA ALA A 129 -0.61 -12.83 34.07
C ALA A 129 -0.08 -11.65 34.89
N SER A 130 -0.07 -11.77 36.22
CA SER A 130 0.42 -10.76 37.17
C SER A 130 1.91 -10.90 37.49
N ALA A 131 2.60 -11.91 36.94
CA ALA A 131 4.01 -12.11 37.17
C ALA A 131 4.83 -10.95 36.59
N PRO A 132 5.84 -10.42 37.32
CA PRO A 132 6.71 -9.37 36.82
C PRO A 132 7.39 -9.82 35.54
N ARG A 133 7.29 -9.01 34.47
CA ARG A 133 8.01 -9.29 33.23
C ARG A 133 9.50 -9.06 33.47
N PRO A 134 10.40 -9.98 33.03
CA PRO A 134 11.82 -9.72 33.09
C PRO A 134 12.15 -8.47 32.27
N ASP A 135 12.92 -7.59 32.91
CA ASP A 135 13.16 -6.20 32.53
C ASP A 135 13.51 -6.03 31.04
N LEU A 136 12.67 -5.26 30.34
CA LEU A 136 13.15 -4.47 29.20
C LEU A 136 14.00 -3.33 29.80
N PRO A 137 15.17 -2.99 29.23
CA PRO A 137 15.96 -1.87 29.73
C PRO A 137 15.11 -0.60 29.68
N ALA A 138 14.92 0.00 30.85
CA ALA A 138 14.17 1.22 31.03
C ALA A 138 14.76 2.33 30.15
N ILE A 139 13.95 2.87 29.25
CA ILE A 139 14.20 4.20 28.69
C ILE A 139 13.99 5.15 29.88
N SER A 140 15.10 5.66 30.42
CA SER A 140 15.10 6.66 31.48
C SER A 140 14.56 7.96 30.91
N ASP A 141 13.32 8.29 31.27
CA ASP A 141 12.77 9.63 31.16
C ASP A 141 13.47 10.50 32.22
N ASN A 142 14.40 11.33 31.80
CA ASN A 142 15.04 12.34 32.65
C ASN A 142 14.04 13.49 32.91
N ALA A 143 13.25 13.34 33.97
CA ALA A 143 12.53 14.45 34.58
C ALA A 143 13.50 15.25 35.45
N HIS A 144 14.05 16.34 34.93
CA HIS A 144 14.70 17.37 35.75
C HIS A 144 13.61 18.15 36.50
N ALA A 145 13.30 17.72 37.73
CA ALA A 145 12.65 18.55 38.72
C ALA A 145 13.72 19.37 39.45
N ASN A 146 13.61 20.69 39.27
CA ASN A 146 14.33 21.70 40.03
C ASN A 146 13.88 21.65 41.50
N GLU A 147 14.82 21.49 42.43
CA GLU A 147 14.83 22.22 43.71
C GLU A 147 16.11 21.89 44.49
N SER A 148 16.93 22.91 44.72
CA SER A 148 17.88 22.95 45.83
C SER A 148 17.88 24.38 46.36
N LEU A 149 17.12 24.57 47.44
CA LEU A 149 17.16 25.77 48.27
C LEU A 149 18.32 25.66 49.27
N ASN A 150 19.03 26.79 49.39
CA ASN A 150 19.74 27.33 50.55
C ASN A 150 21.13 26.78 50.91
N ASP A 151 22.14 27.65 50.75
CA ASP A 151 23.06 27.92 51.87
C ASP A 151 23.56 29.39 51.86
N THR A 152 22.99 30.16 52.80
CA THR A 152 23.56 31.14 53.75
C THR A 152 24.68 32.14 53.36
N MET A 153 24.35 33.43 53.61
CA MET A 153 25.13 34.63 54.00
C MET A 153 26.66 34.70 53.77
N GLN A 154 27.16 35.80 53.20
CA GLN A 154 27.97 36.81 53.93
C GLN A 154 28.30 38.08 53.12
N ASP A 155 27.95 39.23 53.70
CA ASP A 155 28.61 40.57 53.71
C ASP A 155 29.37 41.11 52.48
N CYS A 156 28.84 42.20 51.90
CA CYS A 156 29.42 43.57 51.85
C CYS A 156 28.57 44.49 50.97
#